data_AF-A0A3E0R1V9-F1
#
_entry.id   AF-A0A3E0R1V9-F1
#
_cell.length_a   1.000
_cell.length_b   1.000
_cell.length_c   1.000
_cell.angle_alpha   90.00
_cell.angle_beta   90.00
_cell.angle_gamma   90.00
#
_symmetry.space_group_name_H-M   'P 1'
#
loop_
_entity.id
_entity.type
_entity.pdbx_description
1 polymer ?
#
loop_
_entity_poly.entity_id
_entity_poly.type
_entity_poly.pdbx_seq_one_letter_code
_entity_poly.pdbx_strand_id
1 'polypeptide(L)'
;MNLLQGGNRHQIARRRKIDFCLHLLFAAATSVGVIALCALLIDIMIDGISRLQPGLFENFPSRRAERAGMKSAIVGSMYMLCIMLPISFVLGVGAAIWLEEYAGKNRFTRLIQLNISTLAGVPSIVYGILGLTLFVRLLMLQRSLLAGALTMTILVLPIIIVSAQEALRAVPKSRRDASYALGANRWQTVSRAVLPSALPGILTGVILAMSRAIGETAPLIMIGALTYVAFLPKHMLDQFTVMPIQIYNWLSRPQPEFHELAAAGIIVLLAMLLLMNFAAILLRNKFSKIS
;
A
#
# COMPACT_ATOMS: atom_id res chain seq x y z
N MET A 1 60.51 11.57 -0.10
CA MET A 1 59.24 10.89 -0.46
C MET A 1 58.95 9.83 0.60
N ASN A 2 58.27 10.14 1.73
CA ASN A 2 57.69 9.17 2.71
C ASN A 2 57.16 9.75 4.06
N LEU A 3 57.10 11.07 4.28
CA LEU A 3 56.66 11.62 5.59
C LEU A 3 55.15 11.87 5.75
N LEU A 4 54.34 11.72 4.69
CA LEU A 4 52.88 11.94 4.73
C LEU A 4 52.05 10.65 4.91
N GLN A 5 52.66 9.47 5.04
CA GLN A 5 51.93 8.19 5.12
C GLN A 5 51.58 7.74 6.55
N GLY A 6 52.22 8.28 7.60
CA GLY A 6 52.05 7.82 8.99
C GLY A 6 50.80 8.37 9.70
N GLY A 7 50.54 9.67 9.60
CA GLY A 7 49.44 10.33 10.31
C GLY A 7 48.04 9.90 9.84
N ASN A 8 47.92 9.50 8.56
CA ASN A 8 46.65 9.10 7.97
C ASN A 8 46.23 7.67 8.38
N ARG A 9 47.17 6.78 8.70
CA ARG A 9 46.88 5.38 9.08
C ARG A 9 46.12 5.27 10.40
N HIS A 10 46.47 6.09 11.40
CA HIS A 10 45.77 6.09 12.70
C HIS A 10 44.36 6.67 12.62
N GLN A 11 44.15 7.71 11.80
CA GLN A 11 42.82 8.27 11.54
C GLN A 11 41.93 7.31 10.75
N ILE A 12 42.48 6.62 9.74
CA ILE A 12 41.75 5.60 8.96
C ILE A 12 41.40 4.38 9.82
N ALA A 13 42.30 3.92 10.70
CA ALA A 13 42.03 2.79 11.60
C ALA A 13 40.92 3.12 12.63
N ARG A 14 40.91 4.34 13.19
CA ARG A 14 39.83 4.81 14.09
C ARG A 14 38.49 4.92 13.35
N ARG A 15 38.47 5.47 12.13
CA ARG A 15 37.27 5.53 11.29
C ARG A 15 36.75 4.14 10.95
N ARG A 16 37.61 3.16 10.62
CA ARG A 16 37.22 1.76 10.40
C ARG A 16 36.64 1.09 11.65
N LYS A 17 37.19 1.35 12.84
CA LYS A 17 36.63 0.82 14.10
C LYS A 17 35.26 1.40 14.42
N ILE A 18 35.09 2.71 14.21
CA ILE A 18 33.79 3.38 14.38
C ILE A 18 32.78 2.85 13.35
N ASP A 19 33.19 2.74 12.09
CA ASP A 19 32.37 2.18 11.01
C ASP A 19 31.95 0.74 11.30
N PHE A 20 32.88 -0.11 11.73
CA PHE A 20 32.58 -1.48 12.14
C PHE A 20 31.63 -1.54 13.34
N CYS A 21 31.81 -0.67 14.33
CA CYS A 21 30.94 -0.60 15.50
C CYS A 21 29.53 -0.13 15.13
N LEU A 22 29.40 0.87 14.23
CA LEU A 22 28.10 1.33 13.73
C LEU A 22 27.42 0.26 12.88
N HIS A 23 28.15 -0.45 12.02
CA HIS A 23 27.61 -1.56 11.25
C HIS A 23 27.12 -2.69 12.16
N LEU A 24 27.88 -3.05 13.20
CA LEU A 24 27.46 -4.06 14.18
C LEU A 24 26.21 -3.61 14.95
N LEU A 25 26.14 -2.33 15.34
CA LEU A 25 24.97 -1.76 16.01
C LEU A 25 23.73 -1.78 15.11
N PHE A 26 23.85 -1.35 13.86
CA PHE A 26 22.74 -1.35 12.89
C PHE A 26 22.30 -2.77 12.53
N ALA A 27 23.25 -3.71 12.39
CA ALA A 27 22.94 -5.11 12.15
C ALA A 27 22.23 -5.73 13.35
N ALA A 28 22.67 -5.46 14.58
CA ALA A 28 22.02 -5.93 15.79
C ALA A 28 20.60 -5.38 15.93
N ALA A 29 20.42 -4.06 15.74
CA ALA A 29 19.11 -3.42 15.79
C ALA A 29 18.13 -4.00 14.75
N THR A 30 18.60 -4.21 13.51
CA THR A 30 17.79 -4.82 12.45
C THR A 30 17.45 -6.28 12.78
N SER A 31 18.41 -7.03 13.33
CA SER A 31 18.22 -8.43 13.70
C SER A 31 17.16 -8.61 14.79
N VAL A 32 17.13 -7.72 15.80
CA VAL A 32 16.08 -7.73 16.83
C VAL A 32 14.70 -7.57 16.19
N GLY A 33 14.54 -6.64 15.24
CA GLY A 33 13.28 -6.45 14.52
C GLY A 33 12.86 -7.67 13.71
N VAL A 34 13.81 -8.29 12.99
CA VAL A 34 13.55 -9.50 12.20
C VAL A 34 13.17 -10.67 13.11
N ILE A 35 13.88 -10.88 14.22
CA ILE A 35 13.57 -11.95 15.18
C ILE A 35 12.20 -11.74 15.80
N ALA A 36 11.86 -10.52 16.23
CA ALA A 36 10.55 -10.20 16.77
C ALA A 36 9.43 -10.43 15.76
N LEU A 37 9.64 -10.05 14.49
CA LEU A 37 8.68 -10.32 13.41
C LEU A 37 8.52 -11.82 13.17
N CYS A 38 9.62 -12.59 13.13
CA CYS A 38 9.56 -14.04 12.96
C CYS A 38 8.84 -14.72 14.13
N ALA A 39 9.12 -14.31 15.37
CA ALA A 39 8.41 -14.81 16.55
C ALA A 39 6.91 -14.53 16.45
N LEU A 40 6.52 -13.29 16.13
CA LEU A 40 5.13 -12.90 15.96
C LEU A 40 4.42 -13.74 14.87
N LEU A 41 5.08 -13.97 13.73
CA LEU A 41 4.52 -14.80 12.66
C LEU A 41 4.36 -16.26 13.09
N ILE A 42 5.32 -16.81 13.83
CA ILE A 42 5.25 -18.18 14.35
C ILE A 42 4.10 -18.30 15.35
N ASP A 43 3.96 -17.36 16.30
CA ASP A 43 2.88 -17.36 17.29
C ASP A 43 1.51 -17.30 16.60
N ILE A 44 1.34 -16.40 15.63
CA ILE A 44 0.10 -16.29 14.83
C ILE A 44 -0.20 -17.59 14.09
N MET A 45 0.82 -18.25 13.52
CA MET A 45 0.63 -19.51 12.80
C MET A 45 0.20 -20.64 13.75
N ILE A 46 0.78 -20.72 14.94
CA ILE A 46 0.44 -21.74 15.95
C ILE A 46 -1.00 -21.54 16.44
N ASP A 47 -1.36 -20.31 16.81
CA ASP A 47 -2.68 -20.00 17.36
C ASP A 47 -3.79 -20.06 16.29
N GLY A 48 -3.50 -19.61 15.07
CA GLY A 48 -4.50 -19.44 14.02
C GLY A 48 -4.80 -20.68 13.19
N ILE A 49 -3.84 -21.61 13.02
CA ILE A 49 -4.00 -22.73 12.08
C ILE A 49 -5.15 -23.67 12.46
N SER A 50 -5.39 -23.85 13.76
CA SER A 50 -6.46 -24.70 14.31
C SER A 50 -7.87 -24.17 13.97
N ARG A 51 -8.00 -22.86 13.74
CA ARG A 51 -9.23 -22.14 13.44
C ARG A 51 -9.46 -21.89 11.95
N LEU A 52 -8.55 -22.33 11.07
CA LEU A 52 -8.72 -22.30 9.61
C LEU A 52 -9.70 -23.38 9.13
N GLN A 53 -10.96 -23.25 9.54
CA GLN A 53 -12.04 -24.16 9.18
C GLN A 53 -12.96 -23.49 8.15
N PRO A 54 -13.73 -24.26 7.34
CA PRO A 54 -14.68 -23.70 6.38
C PRO A 54 -15.65 -22.69 7.00
N GLY A 55 -16.03 -22.91 8.27
CA GLY A 55 -16.86 -21.98 9.02
C GLY A 55 -16.30 -20.56 9.14
N LEU A 56 -14.97 -20.38 9.12
CA LEU A 56 -14.35 -19.05 9.12
C LEU A 56 -14.68 -18.29 7.83
N PHE A 57 -14.77 -18.97 6.70
CA PHE A 57 -15.01 -18.36 5.38
C PHE A 57 -16.49 -18.21 5.06
N GLU A 58 -17.33 -19.12 5.57
CA GLU A 58 -18.75 -19.17 5.25
C GLU A 58 -19.64 -18.40 6.23
N ASN A 59 -19.24 -18.33 7.50
CA ASN A 59 -20.03 -17.66 8.52
C ASN A 59 -19.82 -16.14 8.52
N PHE A 60 -20.86 -15.44 8.93
CA PHE A 60 -20.79 -14.01 9.25
C PHE A 60 -20.15 -13.80 10.62
N PRO A 61 -19.68 -12.57 10.93
CA PRO A 61 -19.21 -12.26 12.27
C PRO A 61 -20.35 -12.52 13.28
N SER A 62 -19.98 -13.09 14.42
CA SER A 62 -20.92 -13.45 15.48
C SER A 62 -20.39 -12.96 16.83
N ARG A 63 -21.30 -12.82 17.80
CA ARG A 63 -20.92 -12.56 19.20
C ARG A 63 -20.43 -13.82 19.93
N ARG A 64 -20.65 -15.01 19.35
CA ARG A 64 -20.16 -16.30 19.86
C ARG A 64 -19.01 -16.77 18.97
N ALA A 65 -17.87 -17.07 19.56
CA ALA A 65 -16.65 -17.42 18.81
C ALA A 65 -16.87 -18.66 17.93
N GLU A 66 -17.55 -19.69 18.43
CA GLU A 66 -17.81 -20.94 17.70
C GLU A 66 -18.52 -20.75 16.35
N ARG A 67 -19.33 -19.69 16.20
CA ARG A 67 -20.10 -19.41 14.97
C ARG A 67 -19.60 -18.18 14.23
N ALA A 68 -18.51 -17.56 14.69
CA ALA A 68 -17.99 -16.35 14.09
C ALA A 68 -17.17 -16.69 12.85
N GLY A 69 -17.47 -16.01 11.75
CA GLY A 69 -16.65 -16.05 10.54
C GLY A 69 -16.30 -14.66 10.02
N MET A 70 -15.52 -14.64 8.96
CA MET A 70 -14.90 -13.47 8.36
C MET A 70 -15.48 -13.15 6.97
N LYS A 71 -16.55 -13.83 6.55
CA LYS A 71 -17.11 -13.75 5.19
C LYS A 71 -17.34 -12.32 4.70
N SER A 72 -18.01 -11.50 5.51
CA SER A 72 -18.30 -10.11 5.16
C SER A 72 -17.04 -9.25 5.06
N ALA A 73 -16.02 -9.52 5.87
CA ALA A 73 -14.76 -8.79 5.87
C ALA A 73 -13.88 -9.15 4.67
N ILE A 74 -13.81 -10.43 4.30
CA ILE A 74 -13.07 -10.90 3.11
C ILE A 74 -13.70 -10.28 1.86
N VAL A 75 -15.02 -10.44 1.70
CA VAL A 75 -15.73 -9.92 0.53
C VAL A 75 -15.70 -8.40 0.50
N GLY A 76 -15.89 -7.73 1.64
CA GLY A 76 -15.80 -6.27 1.71
C GLY A 76 -14.41 -5.74 1.36
N SER A 77 -13.34 -6.43 1.75
CA SER A 77 -11.96 -6.09 1.37
C SER A 77 -11.74 -6.23 -0.13
N MET A 78 -12.25 -7.30 -0.73
CA MET A 78 -12.16 -7.52 -2.18
C MET A 78 -12.91 -6.43 -2.96
N TYR A 79 -14.15 -6.12 -2.58
CA TYR A 79 -14.92 -5.05 -3.22
C TYR A 79 -14.24 -3.69 -3.09
N MET A 80 -13.71 -3.37 -1.90
CA MET A 80 -13.00 -2.13 -1.67
C MET A 80 -11.78 -2.01 -2.60
N LEU A 81 -11.01 -3.09 -2.74
CA LEU A 81 -9.87 -3.14 -3.66
C LEU A 81 -10.28 -2.97 -5.13
N CYS A 82 -11.33 -3.66 -5.55
CA CYS A 82 -11.85 -3.55 -6.92
C CYS A 82 -12.29 -2.13 -7.28
N ILE A 83 -12.74 -1.34 -6.30
CA ILE A 83 -13.13 0.07 -6.51
C ILE A 83 -11.91 0.98 -6.41
N MET A 84 -11.10 0.82 -5.37
CA MET A 84 -9.95 1.68 -5.09
C MET A 84 -8.87 1.57 -6.17
N LEU A 85 -8.54 0.36 -6.62
CA LEU A 85 -7.46 0.11 -7.57
C LEU A 85 -7.61 0.91 -8.88
N PRO A 86 -8.71 0.81 -9.65
CA PRO A 86 -8.84 1.53 -10.91
C PRO A 86 -8.85 3.05 -10.71
N ILE A 87 -9.52 3.55 -9.67
CA ILE A 87 -9.57 4.99 -9.39
C ILE A 87 -8.17 5.51 -9.04
N SER A 88 -7.48 4.83 -8.12
CA SER A 88 -6.14 5.21 -7.68
C SER A 88 -5.12 5.11 -8.82
N PHE A 89 -5.23 4.08 -9.66
CA PHE A 89 -4.38 3.91 -10.85
C PHE A 89 -4.60 5.07 -11.83
N VAL A 90 -5.84 5.34 -12.23
CA VAL A 90 -6.14 6.39 -13.23
C VAL A 90 -5.73 7.76 -12.73
N LEU A 91 -6.12 8.12 -11.50
CA LEU A 91 -5.81 9.44 -10.94
C LEU A 91 -4.31 9.59 -10.63
N GLY A 92 -3.69 8.58 -10.03
CA GLY A 92 -2.28 8.64 -9.63
C GLY A 92 -1.33 8.62 -10.82
N VAL A 93 -1.54 7.68 -11.77
CA VAL A 93 -0.71 7.59 -12.98
C VAL A 93 -0.99 8.77 -13.91
N GLY A 94 -2.25 9.18 -14.05
CA GLY A 94 -2.60 10.37 -14.83
C GLY A 94 -1.93 11.64 -14.31
N ALA A 95 -1.96 11.86 -12.99
CA ALA A 95 -1.27 12.98 -12.36
C ALA A 95 0.25 12.90 -12.56
N ALA A 96 0.86 11.72 -12.45
CA ALA A 96 2.30 11.54 -12.69
C ALA A 96 2.70 11.81 -14.15
N ILE A 97 1.91 11.33 -15.12
CA ILE A 97 2.13 11.62 -16.55
C ILE A 97 2.03 13.12 -16.80
N TRP A 98 1.02 13.79 -16.25
CA TRP A 98 0.89 15.23 -16.41
C TRP A 98 2.07 15.97 -15.78
N LEU A 99 2.48 15.61 -14.56
CA LEU A 99 3.58 16.27 -13.85
C LEU A 99 4.94 16.07 -14.50
N GLU A 100 5.23 14.90 -15.06
CA GLU A 100 6.54 14.62 -15.68
C GLU A 100 6.60 15.02 -17.15
N GLU A 101 5.55 14.71 -17.91
CA GLU A 101 5.62 14.82 -19.36
C GLU A 101 4.96 16.09 -19.89
N TYR A 102 4.07 16.76 -19.15
CA TYR A 102 3.33 17.95 -19.64
C TYR A 102 3.62 19.22 -18.84
N ALA A 103 3.76 19.11 -17.53
CA ALA A 103 3.85 20.25 -16.64
C ALA A 103 5.15 21.03 -16.84
N GLY A 104 5.03 22.35 -16.97
CA GLY A 104 6.17 23.26 -17.02
C GLY A 104 6.82 23.44 -15.65
N LYS A 105 8.08 23.88 -15.63
CA LYS A 105 8.81 24.26 -14.42
C LYS A 105 8.34 25.62 -13.90
N ASN A 106 7.14 25.67 -13.32
CA ASN A 106 6.56 26.89 -12.75
C ASN A 106 6.30 26.73 -11.23
N ARG A 107 6.00 27.84 -10.54
CA ARG A 107 5.73 27.84 -9.10
C ARG A 107 4.55 26.95 -8.72
N PHE A 108 3.56 26.83 -9.61
CA PHE A 108 2.37 26.00 -9.41
C PHE A 108 2.71 24.49 -9.40
N THR A 109 3.46 24.01 -10.39
CA THR A 109 3.96 22.62 -10.42
C THR A 109 4.80 22.30 -9.19
N ARG A 110 5.67 23.24 -8.77
CA ARG A 110 6.46 23.08 -7.54
C ARG A 110 5.58 22.98 -6.30
N LEU A 111 4.52 23.78 -6.21
CA LEU A 111 3.55 23.72 -5.11
C LEU A 111 2.82 22.38 -5.09
N ILE A 112 2.37 21.87 -6.24
CA ILE A 112 1.74 20.54 -6.34
C ILE A 112 2.71 19.45 -5.87
N GLN A 113 3.93 19.45 -6.37
CA GLN A 113 4.96 18.47 -5.98
C GLN A 113 5.24 18.51 -4.47
N LEU A 114 5.38 19.70 -3.88
CA LEU A 114 5.55 19.86 -2.44
C LEU A 114 4.38 19.29 -1.65
N ASN A 115 3.13 19.51 -2.09
CA ASN A 115 1.95 18.96 -1.43
C ASN A 115 1.92 17.42 -1.54
N ILE A 116 2.25 16.85 -2.69
CA ILE A 116 2.33 15.38 -2.87
C ILE A 116 3.37 14.78 -1.92
N SER A 117 4.57 15.36 -1.86
CA SER A 117 5.62 14.90 -0.94
C SER A 117 5.23 15.08 0.53
N THR A 118 4.53 16.17 0.86
CA THR A 118 4.05 16.42 2.23
C THR A 118 2.97 15.41 2.62
N LEU A 119 2.02 15.13 1.71
CA LEU A 119 0.96 14.14 1.89
C LEU A 119 1.55 12.74 2.16
N ALA A 120 2.61 12.34 1.45
CA ALA A 120 3.25 11.04 1.71
C ALA A 120 3.76 10.86 3.16
N GLY A 121 4.02 11.96 3.89
CA GLY A 121 4.42 11.95 5.30
C GLY A 121 3.28 12.11 6.31
N VAL A 122 2.03 12.29 5.86
CA VAL A 122 0.87 12.49 6.74
C VAL A 122 0.48 11.17 7.42
N PRO A 123 0.21 11.16 8.74
CA PRO A 123 -0.28 9.98 9.43
C PRO A 123 -1.60 9.45 8.84
N SER A 124 -1.75 8.13 8.72
CA SER A 124 -2.92 7.52 8.05
C SER A 124 -4.27 7.87 8.71
N ILE A 125 -4.29 8.13 10.01
CA ILE A 125 -5.50 8.56 10.74
C ILE A 125 -6.09 9.89 10.23
N VAL A 126 -5.24 10.81 9.77
CA VAL A 126 -5.65 12.13 9.26
C VAL A 126 -6.45 11.96 7.98
N TYR A 127 -6.05 11.03 7.11
CA TYR A 127 -6.81 10.67 5.92
C TYR A 127 -8.19 10.12 6.26
N GLY A 128 -8.31 9.35 7.35
CA GLY A 128 -9.60 8.88 7.85
C GLY A 128 -10.54 10.01 8.28
N ILE A 129 -10.02 11.02 8.99
CA ILE A 129 -10.80 12.21 9.39
C ILE A 129 -11.22 13.02 8.15
N LEU A 130 -10.32 13.19 7.19
CA LEU A 130 -10.61 13.86 5.93
C LEU A 130 -11.69 13.11 5.14
N GLY A 131 -11.58 11.79 5.04
CA GLY A 131 -12.56 10.94 4.37
C GLY A 131 -13.93 10.96 5.04
N LEU A 132 -13.98 10.92 6.37
CA LEU A 132 -15.22 11.09 7.14
C LEU A 132 -15.87 12.44 6.82
N THR A 133 -15.08 13.51 6.77
CA THR A 133 -15.62 14.85 6.57
C THR A 133 -16.08 15.06 5.13
N LEU A 134 -15.25 14.65 4.16
CA LEU A 134 -15.50 14.87 2.74
C LEU A 134 -16.55 13.91 2.17
N PHE A 135 -16.38 12.61 2.38
CA PHE A 135 -17.23 11.61 1.72
C PHE A 135 -18.48 11.30 2.54
N VAL A 136 -18.36 11.10 3.84
CA VAL A 136 -19.50 10.71 4.67
C VAL A 136 -20.39 11.92 4.99
N ARG A 137 -19.81 13.06 5.39
CA ARG A 137 -20.59 14.23 5.83
C ARG A 137 -20.92 15.19 4.69
N LEU A 138 -19.95 15.61 3.89
CA LEU A 138 -20.19 16.61 2.85
C LEU A 138 -20.92 16.00 1.63
N LEU A 139 -20.43 14.88 1.11
CA LEU A 139 -21.03 14.19 -0.04
C LEU A 139 -22.18 13.24 0.34
N MET A 140 -22.53 13.15 1.63
CA MET A 140 -23.64 12.34 2.15
C MET A 140 -23.61 10.87 1.70
N LEU A 141 -22.40 10.32 1.45
CA LEU A 141 -22.25 8.93 1.00
C LEU A 141 -22.48 7.90 2.10
N GLN A 142 -22.83 8.35 3.32
CA GLN A 142 -22.93 7.53 4.52
C GLN A 142 -21.64 6.73 4.77
N ARG A 143 -21.64 5.83 5.75
CA ARG A 143 -20.49 4.96 6.06
C ARG A 143 -20.42 3.79 5.09
N SER A 144 -20.40 4.11 3.81
CA SER A 144 -20.51 3.15 2.71
C SER A 144 -19.16 2.62 2.25
N LEU A 145 -19.21 1.50 1.53
CA LEU A 145 -18.08 0.92 0.80
C LEU A 145 -17.40 1.96 -0.11
N LEU A 146 -18.17 2.77 -0.83
CA LEU A 146 -17.65 3.81 -1.71
C LEU A 146 -16.89 4.88 -0.92
N ALA A 147 -17.44 5.38 0.20
CA ALA A 147 -16.76 6.36 1.04
C ALA A 147 -15.43 5.81 1.60
N GLY A 148 -15.41 4.54 1.98
CA GLY A 148 -14.20 3.82 2.38
C GLY A 148 -13.17 3.75 1.25
N ALA A 149 -13.57 3.27 0.08
CA ALA A 149 -12.68 3.11 -1.07
C ALA A 149 -12.11 4.45 -1.56
N LEU A 150 -12.89 5.53 -1.56
CA LEU A 150 -12.44 6.86 -1.91
C LEU A 150 -11.46 7.43 -0.87
N THR A 151 -11.68 7.18 0.41
CA THR A 151 -10.73 7.60 1.45
C THR A 151 -9.40 6.87 1.33
N MET A 152 -9.45 5.55 1.11
CA MET A 152 -8.25 4.75 0.87
C MET A 152 -7.53 5.17 -0.41
N THR A 153 -8.27 5.57 -1.45
CA THR A 153 -7.71 6.16 -2.68
C THR A 153 -6.88 7.40 -2.36
N ILE A 154 -7.38 8.33 -1.53
CA ILE A 154 -6.62 9.53 -1.15
C ILE A 154 -5.33 9.15 -0.40
N LEU A 155 -5.37 8.14 0.46
CA LEU A 155 -4.21 7.68 1.22
C LEU A 155 -3.11 7.12 0.32
N VAL A 156 -3.45 6.32 -0.70
CA VAL A 156 -2.45 5.71 -1.59
C VAL A 156 -1.99 6.60 -2.72
N LEU A 157 -2.76 7.66 -3.04
CA LEU A 157 -2.50 8.52 -4.19
C LEU A 157 -1.08 9.09 -4.22
N PRO A 158 -0.52 9.66 -3.12
CA PRO A 158 0.83 10.22 -3.13
C PRO A 158 1.90 9.16 -3.44
N ILE A 159 1.71 7.93 -2.95
CA ILE A 159 2.62 6.81 -3.18
C ILE A 159 2.63 6.42 -4.65
N ILE A 160 1.44 6.31 -5.26
CA ILE A 160 1.29 5.98 -6.67
C ILE A 160 1.87 7.08 -7.55
N ILE A 161 1.58 8.36 -7.25
CA ILE A 161 2.09 9.49 -8.03
C ILE A 161 3.62 9.48 -8.01
N VAL A 162 4.23 9.46 -6.82
CA VAL A 162 5.70 9.50 -6.69
C VAL A 162 6.34 8.30 -7.40
N SER A 163 5.83 7.09 -7.19
CA SER A 163 6.39 5.91 -7.85
C SER A 163 6.23 5.95 -9.37
N ALA A 164 5.12 6.48 -9.89
CA ALA A 164 4.91 6.60 -11.32
C ALA A 164 5.80 7.70 -11.93
N GLN A 165 6.05 8.81 -11.22
CA GLN A 165 7.00 9.83 -11.65
C GLN A 165 8.43 9.26 -11.76
N GLU A 166 8.87 8.50 -10.76
CA GLU A 166 10.20 7.88 -10.79
C GLU A 166 10.33 6.85 -11.93
N ALA A 167 9.27 6.08 -12.20
CA ALA A 167 9.24 5.16 -13.34
C ALA A 167 9.30 5.89 -14.70
N LEU A 168 8.61 7.03 -14.85
CA LEU A 168 8.67 7.86 -16.06
C LEU A 168 10.04 8.51 -16.23
N ARG A 169 10.64 9.02 -15.15
CA ARG A 169 11.99 9.62 -15.15
C ARG A 169 13.09 8.63 -15.50
N ALA A 170 12.92 7.36 -15.13
CA ALA A 170 13.86 6.29 -15.45
C ALA A 170 13.96 6.01 -16.97
N VAL A 171 12.96 6.40 -17.77
CA VAL A 171 13.03 6.26 -19.23
C VAL A 171 14.09 7.23 -19.79
N PRO A 172 15.09 6.76 -20.55
CA PRO A 172 16.12 7.62 -21.12
C PRO A 172 15.56 8.74 -21.99
N LYS A 173 16.14 9.95 -21.91
CA LYS A 173 15.75 11.08 -22.78
C LYS A 173 15.92 10.77 -24.26
N SER A 174 16.93 9.99 -24.63
CA SER A 174 17.17 9.56 -26.01
C SER A 174 15.97 8.86 -26.66
N ARG A 175 15.14 8.14 -25.89
CA ARG A 175 13.90 7.55 -26.41
C ARG A 175 12.85 8.60 -26.78
N ARG A 176 12.77 9.69 -26.01
CA ARG A 176 11.87 10.82 -26.30
C ARG A 176 12.35 11.55 -27.55
N ASP A 177 13.64 11.86 -27.59
CA ASP A 177 14.26 12.59 -28.71
C ASP A 177 14.16 11.81 -30.03
N ALA A 178 14.39 10.49 -30.00
CA ALA A 178 14.19 9.62 -31.16
C ALA A 178 12.74 9.63 -31.66
N SER A 179 11.76 9.60 -30.75
CA SER A 179 10.34 9.68 -31.11
C SER A 179 10.00 11.02 -31.78
N TYR A 180 10.50 12.13 -31.24
CA TYR A 180 10.33 13.45 -31.85
C TYR A 180 11.02 13.57 -33.22
N ALA A 181 12.21 12.96 -33.38
CA ALA A 181 12.94 12.94 -34.65
C ALA A 181 12.18 12.19 -35.76
N LEU A 182 11.35 11.21 -35.40
CA LEU A 182 10.45 10.51 -36.32
C LEU A 182 9.15 11.31 -36.61
N GLY A 183 9.05 12.55 -36.15
CA GLY A 183 7.88 13.42 -36.35
C GLY A 183 6.70 13.13 -35.41
N ALA A 184 6.90 12.33 -34.35
CA ALA A 184 5.84 12.05 -33.39
C ALA A 184 5.53 13.28 -32.54
N ASN A 185 4.25 13.53 -32.27
CA ASN A 185 3.85 14.56 -31.33
C ASN A 185 4.05 14.11 -29.87
N ARG A 186 3.87 15.04 -28.92
CA ARG A 186 4.07 14.79 -27.48
C ARG A 186 3.21 13.64 -26.95
N TRP A 187 1.92 13.58 -27.33
CA TRP A 187 1.03 12.50 -26.91
C TRP A 187 1.45 11.14 -27.49
N GLN A 188 1.85 11.09 -28.76
CA GLN A 188 2.35 9.87 -29.39
C GLN A 188 3.64 9.39 -28.71
N THR A 189 4.55 10.31 -28.39
CA THR A 189 5.80 9.99 -27.67
C THR A 189 5.51 9.43 -26.28
N VAL A 190 4.62 10.06 -25.52
CA VAL A 190 4.25 9.59 -24.18
C VAL A 190 3.54 8.24 -24.26
N SER A 191 2.51 8.10 -25.10
CA SER A 191 1.68 6.90 -25.17
C SER A 191 2.38 5.69 -25.79
N ARG A 192 3.24 5.89 -26.79
CA ARG A 192 3.84 4.78 -27.57
C ARG A 192 5.30 4.48 -27.22
N ALA A 193 6.07 5.45 -26.71
CA ALA A 193 7.48 5.24 -26.38
C ALA A 193 7.74 5.22 -24.87
N VAL A 194 7.25 6.24 -24.14
CA VAL A 194 7.57 6.41 -22.72
C VAL A 194 6.73 5.51 -21.83
N LEU A 195 5.40 5.56 -21.96
CA LEU A 195 4.48 4.86 -21.07
C LEU A 195 4.65 3.33 -21.12
N PRO A 196 4.82 2.67 -22.29
CA PRO A 196 5.07 1.23 -22.32
C PRO A 196 6.38 0.85 -21.62
N SER A 197 7.43 1.66 -21.80
CA SER A 197 8.74 1.45 -21.15
C SER A 197 8.67 1.66 -19.63
N ALA A 198 7.86 2.61 -19.16
CA ALA A 198 7.69 2.92 -17.73
C ALA A 198 6.68 2.01 -17.02
N LEU A 199 5.78 1.35 -17.77
CA LEU A 199 4.65 0.59 -17.24
C LEU A 199 5.05 -0.47 -16.20
N PRO A 200 6.12 -1.28 -16.39
CA PRO A 200 6.52 -2.25 -15.38
C PRO A 200 6.93 -1.61 -14.04
N GLY A 201 7.52 -0.41 -14.08
CA GLY A 201 7.87 0.38 -12.90
C GLY A 201 6.63 0.97 -12.23
N ILE A 202 5.73 1.57 -13.01
CA ILE A 202 4.45 2.09 -12.52
C ILE A 202 3.63 1.00 -11.83
N LEU A 203 3.50 -0.16 -12.46
CA LEU A 203 2.77 -1.31 -11.90
C LEU A 203 3.38 -1.77 -10.58
N THR A 204 4.71 -1.81 -10.46
CA THR A 204 5.38 -2.15 -9.20
C THR A 204 5.00 -1.17 -8.09
N GLY A 205 5.02 0.13 -8.38
CA GLY A 205 4.60 1.18 -7.46
C GLY A 205 3.16 1.02 -6.97
N VAL A 206 2.25 0.76 -7.92
CA VAL A 206 0.82 0.53 -7.62
C VAL A 206 0.64 -0.70 -6.74
N ILE A 207 1.34 -1.80 -7.03
CA ILE A 207 1.27 -3.04 -6.24
C ILE A 207 1.69 -2.80 -4.78
N LEU A 208 2.79 -2.08 -4.57
CA LEU A 208 3.27 -1.75 -3.24
C LEU A 208 2.30 -0.81 -2.50
N ALA A 209 1.72 0.16 -3.19
CA ALA A 209 0.72 1.05 -2.62
C ALA A 209 -0.56 0.29 -2.20
N MET A 210 -1.02 -0.66 -3.01
CA MET A 210 -2.16 -1.52 -2.68
C MET A 210 -1.87 -2.44 -1.50
N SER A 211 -0.67 -3.05 -1.45
CA SER A 211 -0.22 -3.88 -0.32
C SER A 211 -0.31 -3.11 0.99
N ARG A 212 0.15 -1.85 0.98
CA ARG A 212 0.05 -0.97 2.14
C ARG A 212 -1.41 -0.71 2.50
N ALA A 213 -2.25 -0.30 1.54
CA ALA A 213 -3.66 0.00 1.81
C ALA A 213 -4.45 -1.14 2.43
N ILE A 214 -4.22 -2.38 2.01
CA ILE A 214 -4.92 -3.56 2.56
C ILE A 214 -4.61 -3.76 4.04
N GLY A 215 -3.39 -3.44 4.47
CA GLY A 215 -2.97 -3.54 5.86
C GLY A 215 -3.36 -2.33 6.72
N GLU A 216 -3.84 -1.24 6.13
CA GLU A 216 -4.16 -0.01 6.85
C GLU A 216 -5.55 -0.08 7.47
N THR A 217 -5.61 0.08 8.79
CA THR A 217 -6.84 -0.03 9.58
C THR A 217 -7.33 1.32 10.09
N ALA A 218 -6.40 2.21 10.42
CA ALA A 218 -6.70 3.49 11.08
C ALA A 218 -7.64 4.41 10.27
N PRO A 219 -7.46 4.63 8.95
CA PRO A 219 -8.35 5.51 8.20
C PRO A 219 -9.79 4.99 8.19
N LEU A 220 -9.97 3.68 8.05
CA LEU A 220 -11.29 3.06 7.94
C LEU A 220 -12.04 3.05 9.27
N ILE A 221 -11.33 2.83 10.39
CA ILE A 221 -11.92 2.99 11.73
C ILE A 221 -12.42 4.43 11.91
N MET A 222 -11.65 5.44 11.49
CA MET A 222 -12.03 6.85 11.63
C MET A 222 -13.25 7.25 10.81
N ILE A 223 -13.43 6.68 9.61
CA ILE A 223 -14.66 6.88 8.80
C ILE A 223 -15.88 6.24 9.47
N GLY A 224 -15.66 5.36 10.45
CA GLY A 224 -16.70 4.63 11.17
C GLY A 224 -17.12 3.36 10.47
N ALA A 225 -16.24 2.75 9.67
CA ALA A 225 -16.50 1.43 9.11
C ALA A 225 -16.89 0.45 10.22
N LEU A 226 -17.96 -0.32 9.99
CA LEU A 226 -18.63 -1.04 11.04
C LEU A 226 -17.82 -2.27 11.46
N THR A 227 -17.70 -2.46 12.76
CA THR A 227 -17.01 -3.61 13.37
C THR A 227 -17.85 -4.89 13.36
N TYR A 228 -19.13 -4.79 13.01
CA TYR A 228 -20.05 -5.91 12.93
C TYR A 228 -21.00 -5.73 11.75
N VAL A 229 -20.73 -6.47 10.67
CA VAL A 229 -21.57 -6.49 9.46
C VAL A 229 -21.90 -7.94 9.14
N ALA A 230 -23.16 -8.32 9.34
CA ALA A 230 -23.66 -9.68 9.12
C ALA A 230 -24.37 -9.86 7.76
N PHE A 231 -24.03 -9.01 6.79
CA PHE A 231 -24.51 -9.07 5.42
C PHE A 231 -23.38 -8.77 4.45
N LEU A 232 -23.60 -9.08 3.17
CA LEU A 232 -22.68 -8.76 2.09
C LEU A 232 -23.11 -7.43 1.45
N PRO A 233 -22.17 -6.56 1.07
CA PRO A 233 -22.51 -5.36 0.29
C PRO A 233 -23.07 -5.80 -1.07
N LYS A 234 -24.28 -5.36 -1.40
CA LYS A 234 -24.91 -5.58 -2.71
C LYS A 234 -24.71 -4.36 -3.62
N HIS A 235 -24.69 -3.18 -3.01
CA HIS A 235 -24.47 -1.90 -3.68
C HIS A 235 -23.24 -1.19 -3.11
N MET A 236 -22.67 -0.28 -3.91
CA MET A 236 -21.50 0.50 -3.49
C MET A 236 -21.77 1.44 -2.31
N LEU A 237 -23.03 1.79 -2.08
CA LEU A 237 -23.48 2.64 -0.97
C LEU A 237 -23.81 1.86 0.30
N ASP A 238 -23.74 0.52 0.25
CA ASP A 238 -24.01 -0.29 1.42
C ASP A 238 -22.88 -0.17 2.44
N GLN A 239 -23.23 -0.40 3.71
CA GLN A 239 -22.26 -0.52 4.78
C GLN A 239 -21.36 -1.73 4.54
N PHE A 240 -20.12 -1.64 5.00
CA PHE A 240 -19.11 -2.66 4.77
C PHE A 240 -18.20 -2.81 5.98
N THR A 241 -17.46 -3.92 5.96
CA THR A 241 -16.33 -4.15 6.85
C THR A 241 -15.20 -4.76 6.04
N VAL A 242 -13.98 -4.69 6.58
CA VAL A 242 -12.77 -5.21 5.95
C VAL A 242 -12.01 -6.07 6.95
N MET A 243 -11.13 -6.94 6.44
CA MET A 243 -10.43 -7.89 7.28
C MET A 243 -9.65 -7.24 8.43
N PRO A 244 -8.89 -6.14 8.23
CA PRO A 244 -8.14 -5.53 9.32
C PRO A 244 -9.04 -5.01 10.45
N ILE A 245 -10.22 -4.48 10.12
CA ILE A 245 -11.20 -4.02 11.12
C ILE A 245 -11.80 -5.20 11.88
N GLN A 246 -12.08 -6.31 11.18
CA GLN A 246 -12.61 -7.52 11.81
C GLN A 246 -11.58 -8.15 12.77
N ILE A 247 -10.31 -8.20 12.37
CA ILE A 247 -9.19 -8.66 13.22
C ILE A 247 -9.07 -7.75 14.44
N TYR A 248 -9.05 -6.43 14.23
CA TYR A 248 -9.01 -5.46 15.33
C TYR A 248 -10.19 -5.64 16.30
N ASN A 249 -11.40 -5.87 15.78
CA ASN A 249 -12.56 -6.11 16.63
C ASN A 249 -12.42 -7.37 17.48
N TRP A 250 -11.84 -8.44 16.94
CA TRP A 250 -11.62 -9.69 17.66
C TRP A 250 -10.50 -9.58 18.70
N LEU A 251 -9.39 -8.91 18.39
CA LEU A 251 -8.31 -8.64 19.34
C LEU A 251 -8.73 -7.70 20.49
N SER A 252 -9.73 -6.85 20.26
CA SER A 252 -10.26 -5.96 21.30
C SER A 252 -11.20 -6.67 22.27
N ARG A 253 -11.52 -7.95 22.06
CA ARG A 253 -12.43 -8.71 22.93
C ARG A 253 -11.64 -9.46 23.99
N PRO A 254 -12.14 -9.55 25.23
CA PRO A 254 -11.41 -10.21 26.31
C PRO A 254 -11.39 -11.75 26.21
N GLN A 255 -12.24 -12.38 25.37
CA GLN A 255 -12.30 -13.84 25.32
C GLN A 255 -11.16 -14.43 24.47
N PRO A 256 -10.42 -15.45 24.97
CA PRO A 256 -9.27 -16.03 24.29
C PRO A 256 -9.63 -16.66 22.93
N GLU A 257 -10.83 -17.21 22.81
CA GLU A 257 -11.34 -17.80 21.56
C GLU A 257 -11.39 -16.78 20.40
N PHE A 258 -11.62 -15.50 20.69
CA PHE A 258 -11.58 -14.45 19.66
C PHE A 258 -10.13 -14.09 19.27
N HIS A 259 -9.16 -14.27 20.16
CA HIS A 259 -7.75 -14.07 19.81
C HIS A 259 -7.26 -15.15 18.83
N GLU A 260 -7.66 -16.40 19.03
CA GLU A 260 -7.38 -17.49 18.08
C GLU A 260 -8.04 -17.24 16.71
N LEU A 261 -9.29 -16.75 16.70
CA LEU A 261 -9.97 -16.34 15.46
C LEU A 261 -9.27 -15.13 14.79
N ALA A 262 -8.77 -14.19 15.59
CA ALA A 262 -7.99 -13.07 15.08
C ALA A 262 -6.68 -13.54 14.45
N ALA A 263 -5.96 -14.48 15.09
CA ALA A 263 -4.76 -15.09 14.53
C ALA A 263 -5.07 -15.75 13.18
N ALA A 264 -6.14 -16.55 13.09
CA ALA A 264 -6.59 -17.12 11.82
C ALA A 264 -6.94 -16.05 10.78
N GLY A 265 -7.62 -14.97 11.20
CA GLY A 265 -7.92 -13.82 10.34
C GLY A 265 -6.66 -13.12 9.82
N ILE A 266 -5.60 -13.01 10.62
CA ILE A 266 -4.31 -12.46 10.19
C ILE A 266 -3.66 -13.38 9.15
N ILE A 267 -3.71 -14.70 9.34
CA ILE A 267 -3.21 -15.66 8.33
C ILE A 267 -3.96 -15.47 7.00
N VAL A 268 -5.29 -15.34 7.04
CA VAL A 268 -6.11 -15.09 5.85
C VAL A 268 -5.76 -13.76 5.17
N LEU A 269 -5.59 -12.69 5.96
CA LEU A 269 -5.15 -11.37 5.45
C LEU A 269 -3.78 -11.46 4.77
N LEU A 270 -2.81 -12.15 5.40
CA LEU A 270 -1.48 -12.38 4.83
C LEU A 270 -1.55 -13.22 3.56
N ALA A 271 -2.34 -14.29 3.55
CA ALA A 271 -2.56 -15.11 2.36
C ALA A 271 -3.17 -14.29 1.21
N MET A 272 -4.19 -13.47 1.51
CA MET A 272 -4.80 -12.57 0.51
C MET A 272 -3.79 -11.54 -0.02
N LEU A 273 -2.97 -10.93 0.84
CA LEU A 273 -1.90 -10.01 0.43
C LEU A 273 -0.91 -10.69 -0.51
N LEU A 274 -0.44 -11.89 -0.16
CA LEU A 274 0.50 -12.66 -0.98
C LEU A 274 -0.12 -13.05 -2.32
N LEU A 275 -1.36 -13.54 -2.33
CA LEU A 275 -2.09 -13.91 -3.54
C LEU A 275 -2.31 -12.70 -4.45
N MET A 276 -2.72 -11.56 -3.90
CA MET A 276 -2.89 -10.33 -4.66
C MET A 276 -1.56 -9.89 -5.28
N ASN A 277 -0.49 -9.86 -4.49
CA ASN A 277 0.84 -9.45 -4.97
C ASN A 277 1.36 -10.39 -6.05
N PHE A 278 1.18 -11.70 -5.85
CA PHE A 278 1.54 -12.70 -6.84
C PHE A 278 0.76 -12.49 -8.16
N ALA A 279 -0.57 -12.35 -8.09
CA ALA A 279 -1.41 -12.09 -9.25
C ALA A 279 -1.00 -10.79 -9.97
N ALA A 280 -0.71 -9.73 -9.23
CA ALA A 280 -0.30 -8.46 -9.80
C ALA A 280 1.10 -8.50 -10.43
N ILE A 281 2.03 -9.28 -9.86
CA ILE A 281 3.35 -9.54 -10.47
C ILE A 281 3.19 -10.34 -11.77
N LEU A 282 2.30 -11.35 -11.81
CA LEU A 282 2.03 -12.08 -13.05
C LEU A 282 1.48 -11.17 -14.15
N LEU A 283 0.54 -10.27 -13.80
CA LEU A 283 0.04 -9.25 -14.72
C LEU A 283 1.18 -8.35 -15.22
N ARG A 284 2.02 -7.83 -14.32
CA ARG A 284 3.21 -7.02 -14.67
C ARG A 284 4.14 -7.75 -15.63
N ASN A 285 4.47 -9.02 -15.37
CA ASN A 285 5.39 -9.80 -16.19
C ASN A 285 4.85 -10.03 -17.61
N LYS A 286 3.53 -10.18 -17.76
CA LYS A 286 2.90 -10.26 -19.07
C LYS A 286 3.06 -8.96 -19.86
N PHE A 287 2.87 -7.80 -19.22
CA PHE A 287 3.07 -6.49 -19.86
C PHE A 287 4.54 -6.17 -20.14
N SER A 288 5.47 -6.66 -19.31
CA SER A 288 6.91 -6.50 -19.52
C SER A 288 7.46 -7.27 -20.72
N LYS A 289 6.79 -8.34 -21.17
CA LYS A 289 7.19 -9.11 -22.36
C LYS A 289 6.73 -8.48 -23.69
N ILE A 290 5.87 -7.46 -23.63
CA ILE A 290 5.27 -6.80 -24.80
C ILE A 290 6.00 -5.49 -25.14
N SER A 291 6.92 -5.02 -24.29
CA SER A 291 7.81 -3.88 -24.53
C SER A 291 9.23 -4.33 -24.85
#